data_AF-A0A957WPK6-F1
#
_entry.id   AF-A0A957WPK6-F1
#
_cell.length_a   1.000
_cell.length_b   1.000
_cell.length_c   1.000
_cell.angle_alpha   90.00
_cell.angle_beta   90.00
_cell.angle_gamma   90.00
#
_symmetry.space_group_name_H-M   'P 1'
#
loop_
_entity.id
_entity.type
_entity.pdbx_description
1 polymer ?
#
loop_
_entity_poly.entity_id
_entity_poly.type
_entity_poly.pdbx_seq_one_letter_code
_entity_poly.pdbx_strand_id
1 'polypeptide(L)'
;QNKDATLLWLQFIGQPSVQPEWAAAGSRIVHQATFDDPLIKDLDTKVDGYFTLLEEDGPLFAGAPPFPFHAPIREVVAPYIYRAIAGELTADEALDQAAAAVDQELVNLGYGQE
;
A
#
# COMPACT_ATOMS: atom_id res chain seq x y z
N GLN A 1 12.16 -24.03 10.02
CA GLN A 1 13.63 -24.07 9.93
C GLN A 1 14.12 -22.69 9.50
N ASN A 2 15.35 -22.28 9.83
CA ASN A 2 15.99 -20.99 9.45
C ASN A 2 15.42 -19.68 10.05
N LYS A 3 14.59 -19.75 11.10
CA LYS A 3 13.95 -18.55 11.68
C LYS A 3 14.96 -17.46 12.06
N ASP A 4 16.09 -17.84 12.66
CA ASP A 4 17.10 -16.90 13.12
C ASP A 4 17.85 -16.25 11.96
N ALA A 5 18.22 -17.03 10.94
CA ALA A 5 18.83 -16.50 9.72
C ALA A 5 17.88 -15.56 8.97
N THR A 6 16.59 -15.91 8.89
CA THR A 6 15.56 -15.03 8.34
C THR A 6 15.45 -13.73 9.14
N LEU A 7 15.46 -13.80 10.48
CA LEU A 7 15.39 -12.61 11.32
C LEU A 7 16.60 -11.70 11.12
N LEU A 8 17.82 -12.27 11.06
CA LEU A 8 19.03 -11.50 10.79
C LEU A 8 19.01 -10.82 9.41
N TRP A 9 18.50 -11.52 8.39
CA TRP A 9 18.30 -10.93 7.07
C TRP A 9 17.31 -9.78 7.11
N LEU A 10 16.13 -9.97 7.72
CA LEU A 10 15.12 -8.92 7.89
C LEU A 10 15.66 -7.70 8.63
N GLN A 11 16.50 -7.90 9.64
CA GLN A 11 17.17 -6.83 10.35
C GLN A 11 18.13 -6.08 9.43
N PHE A 12 19.01 -6.79 8.72
CA PHE A 12 19.96 -6.19 7.78
C PHE A 12 19.22 -5.36 6.72
N ILE A 13 18.19 -5.91 6.10
CA ILE A 13 17.44 -5.22 5.05
C ILE A 13 16.57 -4.06 5.56
N GLY A 14 16.36 -3.96 6.87
CA GLY A 14 15.70 -2.81 7.51
C GLY A 14 16.66 -1.72 7.97
N GLN A 15 17.98 -1.91 7.86
CA GLN A 15 18.96 -0.92 8.33
C GLN A 15 18.99 0.30 7.40
N PRO A 16 19.15 1.52 7.94
CA PRO A 16 19.28 2.74 7.14
C PRO A 16 20.40 2.65 6.09
N SER A 17 21.51 1.97 6.42
CA SER A 17 22.71 1.91 5.58
C SER A 17 22.52 1.24 4.22
N VAL A 18 21.46 0.44 4.04
CA VAL A 18 21.17 -0.23 2.76
C VAL A 18 20.01 0.40 1.99
N GLN A 19 19.28 1.33 2.61
CA GLN A 19 18.06 1.90 2.02
C GLN A 19 18.30 2.84 0.84
N PRO A 20 19.35 3.71 0.80
CA PRO A 20 19.53 4.65 -0.30
C PRO A 20 19.70 3.95 -1.66
N GLU A 21 20.56 2.95 -1.74
CA GLU A 21 20.77 2.20 -2.98
C GLU A 21 19.52 1.42 -3.40
N TRP A 22 18.79 0.86 -2.43
CA TRP A 22 17.51 0.19 -2.67
C TRP A 22 16.43 1.15 -3.18
N ALA A 23 16.31 2.33 -2.59
CA ALA A 23 15.36 3.35 -3.00
C ALA A 23 15.71 3.89 -4.40
N ALA A 24 17.00 4.09 -4.69
CA ALA A 24 17.46 4.49 -6.02
C ALA A 24 17.15 3.42 -7.09
N ALA A 25 17.27 2.14 -6.76
CA ALA A 25 16.99 1.05 -7.69
C ALA A 25 15.49 0.75 -7.88
N GLY A 26 14.68 0.94 -6.82
CA GLY A 26 13.28 0.51 -6.79
C GLY A 26 12.25 1.66 -6.74
N SER A 27 12.70 2.91 -6.65
CA SER A 27 11.85 4.10 -6.47
C SER A 27 10.90 4.00 -5.26
N ARG A 28 11.30 3.29 -4.21
CA ARG A 28 10.51 3.09 -2.98
C ARG A 28 11.33 3.45 -1.76
N ILE A 29 10.76 4.29 -0.90
CA ILE A 29 11.34 4.61 0.40
C ILE A 29 10.51 3.92 1.49
N VAL A 30 11.19 3.10 2.29
CA VAL A 30 10.58 2.37 3.42
C VAL A 30 11.20 2.75 4.77
N HIS A 31 12.11 3.72 4.77
CA HIS A 31 12.78 4.24 5.96
C HIS A 31 12.95 5.76 5.83
N GLN A 32 12.55 6.52 6.85
CA GLN A 32 12.51 8.00 6.77
C GLN A 32 13.88 8.63 6.54
N ALA A 33 14.94 8.12 7.20
CA ALA A 33 16.30 8.65 7.02
C ALA A 33 16.81 8.60 5.56
N THR A 34 16.16 7.83 4.67
CA THR A 34 16.51 7.73 3.26
C THR A 34 16.23 9.02 2.50
N PHE A 35 15.21 9.80 2.88
CA PHE A 35 14.91 11.10 2.25
C PHE A 35 16.07 12.08 2.40
N ASP A 36 16.83 11.97 3.49
CA ASP A 36 17.94 12.86 3.77
C ASP A 36 19.25 12.50 3.06
N ASP A 37 19.33 11.30 2.48
CA ASP A 37 20.56 10.78 1.89
C ASP A 37 20.98 11.59 0.63
N PRO A 38 22.27 11.93 0.48
CA PRO A 38 22.75 12.68 -0.69
C PRO A 38 22.42 12.02 -2.03
N LEU A 39 22.43 10.69 -2.11
CA LEU A 39 22.07 9.96 -3.32
C LEU A 39 20.60 10.23 -3.70
N ILE A 40 19.71 10.22 -2.71
CA ILE A 40 18.27 10.42 -2.91
C ILE A 40 17.97 11.87 -3.23
N LYS A 41 18.60 12.83 -2.54
CA LYS A 41 18.48 14.25 -2.87
C LYS A 41 18.95 14.57 -4.29
N ASP A 42 20.07 13.99 -4.74
CA ASP A 42 20.53 14.14 -6.13
C ASP A 42 19.56 13.48 -7.13
N LEU A 43 19.09 12.27 -6.83
CA LEU A 43 18.13 11.58 -7.69
C LEU A 43 16.81 12.33 -7.78
N ASP A 44 16.33 12.92 -6.69
CA ASP A 44 15.07 13.66 -6.62
C ASP A 44 15.02 14.81 -7.63
N THR A 45 16.14 15.50 -7.81
CA THR A 45 16.26 16.55 -8.85
C THR A 45 16.12 16.03 -10.28
N LYS A 46 16.42 14.74 -10.51
CA LYS A 46 16.34 14.08 -11.82
C LYS A 46 14.97 13.48 -12.09
N VAL A 47 14.13 13.35 -11.07
CA VAL A 47 12.77 12.80 -11.14
C VAL A 47 11.72 13.82 -10.72
N ASP A 48 12.03 15.10 -10.91
CA ASP A 48 11.12 16.23 -10.71
C ASP A 48 10.48 16.27 -9.31
N GLY A 49 11.24 15.94 -8.26
CA GLY A 49 10.77 16.03 -6.88
C GLY A 49 9.93 14.85 -6.41
N TYR A 50 9.95 13.71 -7.11
CA TYR A 50 9.19 12.51 -6.74
C TYR A 50 9.36 12.07 -5.27
N PHE A 51 10.60 12.06 -4.75
CA PHE A 51 10.86 11.68 -3.37
C PHE A 51 10.44 12.77 -2.38
N THR A 52 10.59 14.05 -2.73
CA THR A 52 10.01 15.15 -1.94
C THR A 52 8.48 14.98 -1.83
N LEU A 53 7.79 14.67 -2.93
CA LEU A 53 6.34 14.38 -2.92
C LEU A 53 6.00 13.17 -2.04
N LEU A 54 6.81 12.10 -2.07
CA LEU A 54 6.60 10.96 -1.18
C LEU A 54 6.84 11.30 0.30
N GLU A 55 7.74 12.22 0.61
CA GLU A 55 7.98 12.67 1.98
C GLU A 55 6.80 13.50 2.52
N GLU A 56 6.31 14.44 1.71
CA GLU A 56 5.24 15.37 2.10
C GLU A 56 3.86 14.72 2.06
N ASP A 57 3.55 14.01 0.97
CA ASP A 57 2.21 13.53 0.63
C ASP A 57 2.11 12.01 0.49
N GLY A 58 3.21 11.27 0.69
CA GLY A 58 3.25 9.80 0.58
C GLY A 58 2.12 9.06 1.32
N PRO A 59 1.66 9.49 2.51
CA PRO A 59 0.52 8.87 3.18
C PRO A 59 -0.79 8.87 2.38
N LEU A 60 -1.00 9.85 1.50
CA LEU A 60 -2.18 9.92 0.62
C LEU A 60 -2.17 8.83 -0.45
N PHE A 61 -0.99 8.29 -0.77
CA PHE A 61 -0.78 7.24 -1.77
C PHE A 61 -0.56 5.86 -1.13
N ALA A 62 -0.86 5.71 0.16
CA ALA A 62 -0.77 4.42 0.84
C ALA A 62 -1.69 3.39 0.17
N GLY A 63 -1.09 2.37 -0.46
CA GLY A 63 -1.84 1.41 -1.28
C GLY A 63 -2.72 0.44 -0.51
N ALA A 64 -2.56 0.32 0.81
CA ALA A 64 -3.34 -0.57 1.65
C ALA A 64 -3.95 0.18 2.84
N PRO A 65 -5.27 0.13 3.03
CA PRO A 65 -5.90 0.63 4.23
C PRO A 65 -5.41 -0.09 5.50
N PRO A 66 -5.43 0.57 6.68
CA PRO A 66 -4.88 0.04 7.93
C PRO A 66 -5.80 -0.98 8.62
N PHE A 67 -6.42 -1.89 7.86
CA PHE A 67 -7.22 -2.98 8.40
C PHE A 67 -6.80 -4.34 7.82
N PRO A 68 -6.79 -5.41 8.64
CA PRO A 68 -6.20 -6.70 8.26
C PRO A 68 -6.99 -7.44 7.16
N PHE A 69 -8.27 -7.07 6.98
CA PHE A 69 -9.19 -7.69 6.03
C PHE A 69 -9.27 -6.94 4.68
N HIS A 70 -8.37 -5.99 4.38
CA HIS A 70 -8.46 -5.22 3.13
C HIS A 70 -8.25 -6.08 1.87
N ALA A 71 -7.39 -7.10 1.95
CA ALA A 71 -7.15 -8.00 0.82
C ALA A 71 -8.41 -8.80 0.43
N PRO A 72 -9.12 -9.50 1.34
CA PRO A 72 -10.37 -10.15 0.99
C PRO A 72 -11.47 -9.16 0.59
N ILE A 73 -11.58 -8.00 1.27
CA ILE A 73 -12.54 -6.95 0.87
C ILE A 73 -12.34 -6.51 -0.58
N ARG A 74 -11.09 -6.32 -1.02
CA ARG A 74 -10.80 -5.91 -2.41
C ARG A 74 -11.44 -6.86 -3.42
N GLU A 75 -11.39 -8.17 -3.16
CA GLU A 75 -11.97 -9.18 -4.05
C GLU A 75 -13.50 -9.15 -4.03
N VAL A 76 -14.13 -8.81 -2.90
CA VAL A 76 -15.58 -8.63 -2.79
C VAL A 76 -16.05 -7.41 -3.56
N VAL A 77 -15.30 -6.31 -3.49
CA VAL A 77 -15.66 -5.04 -4.14
C VAL A 77 -15.43 -5.09 -5.66
N ALA A 78 -14.39 -5.79 -6.12
CA ALA A 78 -13.93 -5.75 -7.51
C ALA A 78 -15.01 -6.02 -8.58
N PRO A 79 -15.90 -7.03 -8.44
CA PRO A 79 -16.95 -7.27 -9.43
C PRO A 79 -17.88 -6.08 -9.66
N TYR A 80 -18.22 -5.34 -8.60
CA TYR A 80 -19.10 -4.16 -8.71
C TYR A 80 -18.42 -3.02 -9.45
N ILE A 81 -17.14 -2.79 -9.17
CA ILE A 81 -16.33 -1.79 -9.87
C ILE A 81 -16.21 -2.12 -11.36
N TYR A 82 -15.97 -3.39 -11.71
CA TYR A 82 -15.89 -3.80 -13.12
C TYR A 82 -17.22 -3.61 -13.86
N ARG A 83 -18.34 -3.90 -13.19
CA ARG A 83 -19.68 -3.67 -13.76
C ARG A 83 -19.99 -2.19 -13.95
N ALA A 84 -19.55 -1.32 -13.04
CA ALA A 84 -19.65 0.13 -13.23
C ALA A 84 -18.80 0.62 -14.41
N ILE A 85 -17.55 0.15 -14.54
CA ILE A 85 -16.67 0.48 -15.67
C ILE A 85 -17.27 0.01 -17.00
N ALA A 86 -17.91 -1.17 -17.01
CA ALA A 86 -18.60 -1.70 -18.18
C ALA A 86 -19.91 -0.96 -18.52
N GLY A 87 -20.37 -0.04 -17.67
CA GLY A 87 -21.63 0.69 -17.83
C GLY A 87 -22.88 -0.13 -17.49
N GLU A 88 -22.73 -1.27 -16.82
CA GLU A 88 -23.85 -2.11 -16.35
C GLU A 88 -24.49 -1.57 -15.07
N LEU A 89 -23.72 -0.82 -14.27
CA LEU A 89 -24.15 -0.12 -13.07
C LEU A 89 -23.70 1.33 -13.16
N THR A 90 -24.45 2.24 -12.54
CA THR A 90 -23.91 3.56 -12.19
C THR A 90 -22.86 3.44 -11.08
N ALA A 91 -22.06 4.48 -10.90
CA ALA A 91 -21.08 4.51 -9.81
C ALA A 91 -21.74 4.35 -8.44
N ASP A 92 -22.86 5.07 -8.22
CA ASP A 92 -23.60 5.03 -6.95
C ASP A 92 -24.16 3.63 -6.67
N GLU A 93 -24.80 2.98 -7.66
CA GLU A 93 -25.33 1.62 -7.49
C GLU A 93 -24.24 0.59 -7.20
N ALA A 94 -23.07 0.73 -7.85
CA ALA A 94 -21.95 -0.16 -7.62
C ALA A 94 -21.36 0.02 -6.22
N LEU A 95 -21.25 1.26 -5.73
CA LEU A 95 -20.77 1.54 -4.38
C LEU A 95 -21.74 1.03 -3.31
N ASP A 96 -23.04 1.25 -3.47
CA ASP A 96 -24.06 0.77 -2.53
C ASP A 96 -24.08 -0.77 -2.46
N GLN A 97 -24.02 -1.45 -3.61
CA GLN A 97 -23.99 -2.91 -3.65
C GLN A 97 -22.67 -3.48 -3.09
N ALA A 98 -21.54 -2.85 -3.41
CA ALA A 98 -20.25 -3.24 -2.87
C ALA A 98 -20.20 -3.08 -1.35
N ALA A 99 -20.74 -2.00 -0.80
CA ALA A 99 -20.82 -1.78 0.65
C ALA A 99 -21.62 -2.88 1.34
N ALA A 100 -22.82 -3.19 0.83
CA ALA A 100 -23.64 -4.28 1.39
C ALA A 100 -22.96 -5.65 1.32
N ALA A 101 -22.22 -5.94 0.25
CA ALA A 101 -21.45 -7.18 0.11
C ALA A 101 -20.27 -7.24 1.08
N VAL A 102 -19.59 -6.10 1.30
CA VAL A 102 -18.51 -5.98 2.28
C VAL A 102 -19.03 -6.21 3.70
N ASP A 103 -20.17 -5.62 4.08
CA ASP A 103 -20.77 -5.83 5.39
C ASP A 103 -21.03 -7.32 5.65
N GLN A 104 -21.57 -8.03 4.65
CA GLN A 104 -21.79 -9.47 4.75
C GLN A 104 -20.48 -10.27 4.85
N GLU A 105 -19.43 -9.86 4.11
CA GLU A 105 -18.13 -10.54 4.19
C GLU A 105 -17.43 -10.30 5.52
N LEU A 106 -17.53 -9.10 6.09
CA LEU A 106 -17.02 -8.82 7.42
C LEU A 106 -17.64 -9.77 8.45
N VAL A 107 -18.96 -10.00 8.39
CA VAL A 107 -19.64 -11.00 9.22
C VAL A 107 -19.08 -12.40 9.02
N ASN A 108 -18.86 -12.82 7.77
CA ASN A 108 -18.30 -14.15 7.45
C ASN A 108 -16.88 -14.33 8.01
N LEU A 109 -16.08 -13.27 7.98
CA LEU A 109 -14.72 -13.22 8.51
C LEU A 109 -14.67 -13.11 10.04
N GLY A 110 -15.82 -13.02 10.70
CA GLY A 110 -15.94 -12.90 12.16
C GLY A 110 -15.78 -11.47 12.69
N TYR A 111 -15.86 -10.47 11.82
CA TYR A 111 -15.95 -9.05 12.17
C TYR A 111 -17.43 -8.61 12.20
N GLY A 112 -17.74 -7.54 12.95
CA GLY A 112 -19.09 -6.95 12.92
C GLY A 112 -20.20 -7.76 13.63
N GLN A 113 -19.84 -8.75 14.44
CA GLN A 113 -20.76 -9.32 15.43
C GLN A 113 -20.71 -8.46 16.70
N GLU A 114 -21.86 -7.89 17.09
CA GLU A 114 -22.09 -7.42 18.47
C GLU A 114 -22.29 -8.60 19.43
#